data_AF-A0A6I4WER6-F1
#
_entry.id   AF-A0A6I4WER6-F1
#
_cell.length_a   1.000
_cell.length_b   1.000
_cell.length_c   1.000
_cell.angle_alpha   90.00
_cell.angle_beta   90.00
_cell.angle_gamma   90.00
#
_symmetry.space_group_name_H-M   'P 1'
#
loop_
_entity.id
_entity.type
_entity.pdbx_description
1 polymer ?
#
loop_
_entity_poly.entity_id
_entity_poly.type
_entity_poly.pdbx_seq_one_letter_code
_entity_poly.pdbx_strand_id
1 'polypeptide(L)'
;MCSAHLSGKGVGPYASGAARTVSRVGFRDIADGLRRAIEAGEIGADRSLPSESELMDRHGVARMTVRRALSLLEDEGLIEVVPGRGRFVRAGDGVPDAVRVEKKYEQVVDEVRRLLASGEVPAGGRVGTAGEVADQFGVSPGTATRALVLLAAEGLVTPVHGQAWFAGDLGAEANRTAAVAGRLRAAIAQGRFPVGRRLPGELTLAEEHGVARVTVRRALAVLEAEGLIENRPGRGRHVLAATVSDE
;
A
#
# COMPACT_ATOMS: atom_id res chain seq x y z
N MET A 1 57.46 9.74 23.24
CA MET A 1 57.00 9.20 24.52
C MET A 1 55.65 8.52 24.29
N CYS A 2 55.54 7.26 24.72
CA CYS A 2 54.37 6.38 24.97
C CYS A 2 53.02 6.72 24.31
N SER A 3 52.46 5.89 23.42
CA SER A 3 51.79 4.58 23.63
C SER A 3 50.72 4.53 24.75
N ALA A 4 49.46 4.32 24.36
CA ALA A 4 48.54 3.26 24.84
C ALA A 4 47.15 3.46 24.16
N HIS A 5 46.68 2.57 23.27
CA HIS A 5 46.04 1.26 23.49
C HIS A 5 44.52 1.29 23.81
N LEU A 6 43.78 0.78 22.82
CA LEU A 6 42.72 -0.23 22.88
C LEU A 6 41.29 0.07 23.39
N SER A 7 40.38 -0.37 22.52
CA SER A 7 39.24 -1.27 22.77
C SER A 7 37.94 -0.72 23.33
N GLY A 8 36.86 -1.18 22.69
CA GLY A 8 35.91 -2.00 23.44
C GLY A 8 34.46 -1.60 23.28
N LYS A 9 33.75 -2.43 22.50
CA LYS A 9 32.30 -2.69 22.50
C LYS A 9 31.59 -2.40 23.82
N GLY A 10 30.37 -1.88 23.75
CA GLY A 10 29.45 -1.87 24.89
C GLY A 10 28.04 -1.45 24.51
N VAL A 11 27.25 -2.43 24.09
CA VAL A 11 25.78 -2.37 24.04
C VAL A 11 25.21 -2.36 25.46
N GLY A 12 24.26 -1.45 25.74
CA GLY A 12 23.39 -1.45 26.93
C GLY A 12 24.03 -0.90 28.21
N PRO A 13 23.25 -0.22 29.07
CA PRO A 13 22.15 -0.92 29.73
C PRO A 13 20.83 -0.14 29.83
N TYR A 14 19.72 -0.85 29.68
CA TYR A 14 18.47 -0.49 30.35
C TYR A 14 18.68 -0.68 31.85
N ALA A 15 18.71 0.41 32.61
CA ALA A 15 18.60 0.39 34.06
C ALA A 15 17.23 0.97 34.47
N SER A 16 16.45 0.12 35.14
CA SER A 16 15.16 0.42 35.74
C SER A 16 15.32 1.23 37.02
N GLY A 17 14.44 2.21 37.26
CA GLY A 17 14.14 2.69 38.61
C GLY A 17 13.70 4.15 38.73
N ALA A 18 12.37 4.34 38.87
CA ALA A 18 11.64 5.38 39.63
C ALA A 18 10.44 5.90 38.83
N ALA A 19 9.26 5.40 39.18
CA ALA A 19 7.98 5.85 38.64
C ALA A 19 7.70 7.31 39.02
N ARG A 20 7.97 8.23 38.11
CA ARG A 20 7.05 9.36 37.90
C ARG A 20 6.05 8.90 36.84
N THR A 21 4.77 9.08 37.09
CA THR A 21 3.71 8.91 36.08
C THR A 21 3.91 9.96 34.99
N VAL A 22 4.88 9.73 34.11
CA VAL A 22 5.01 10.47 32.86
C VAL A 22 3.92 9.91 31.97
N SER A 23 2.84 10.68 31.81
CA SER A 23 1.85 10.40 30.77
C SER A 23 2.64 10.22 29.47
N ARG A 24 2.61 9.01 28.88
CA ARG A 24 3.34 8.71 27.65
C ARG A 24 2.73 9.57 26.55
N VAL A 25 3.37 10.69 26.24
CA VAL A 25 2.96 11.58 25.15
C VAL A 25 2.97 10.76 23.86
N GLY A 26 1.78 10.56 23.28
CA GLY A 26 1.61 9.87 22.02
C GLY A 26 1.96 10.80 20.85
N PHE A 27 2.19 10.23 19.66
CA PHE A 27 2.42 11.03 18.46
C PHE A 27 1.22 11.96 18.14
N ARG A 28 0.00 11.56 18.53
CA ARG A 28 -1.20 12.39 18.40
C ARG A 28 -1.12 13.65 19.25
N ASP A 29 -0.67 13.54 20.50
CA ASP A 29 -0.55 14.69 21.40
C ASP A 29 0.47 15.71 20.87
N ILE A 30 1.57 15.23 20.28
CA ILE A 30 2.58 16.07 19.63
C ILE A 30 1.98 16.77 18.42
N ALA A 31 1.24 16.03 17.57
CA ALA A 31 0.60 16.61 16.39
C ALA A 31 -0.45 17.65 16.79
N ASP A 32 -1.28 17.36 17.78
CA ASP A 32 -2.30 18.28 18.28
C ASP A 32 -1.69 19.55 18.89
N GLY A 33 -0.56 19.42 19.59
CA GLY A 33 0.19 20.56 20.11
C GLY A 33 0.76 21.44 19.00
N LEU A 34 1.40 20.82 18.00
CA LEU A 34 1.94 21.53 16.84
C LEU A 34 0.84 22.18 16.00
N ARG A 35 -0.29 21.51 15.79
CA ARG A 35 -1.47 22.05 15.11
C ARG A 35 -1.96 23.32 15.78
N ARG A 36 -2.17 23.29 17.11
CA ARG A 36 -2.59 24.47 17.86
C ARG A 36 -1.58 25.62 17.76
N ALA A 37 -0.28 25.32 17.80
CA ALA A 37 0.77 26.34 17.67
C ALA A 37 0.81 26.98 16.28
N ILE A 38 0.52 26.19 15.23
CA ILE A 38 0.39 26.66 13.86
C ILE A 38 -0.86 27.53 13.71
N GLU A 39 -2.02 27.04 14.17
CA GLU A 39 -3.31 27.75 14.12
C GLU A 39 -3.29 29.05 14.93
N ALA A 40 -2.57 29.08 16.06
CA ALA A 40 -2.38 30.27 16.89
C ALA A 40 -1.36 31.26 16.31
N GLY A 41 -0.67 30.90 15.21
CA GLY A 41 0.36 31.74 14.58
C GLY A 41 1.68 31.82 15.36
N GLU A 42 1.88 30.99 16.38
CA GLU A 42 3.14 30.91 17.15
C GLU A 42 4.29 30.38 16.27
N ILE A 43 3.96 29.51 15.32
CA ILE A 43 4.85 29.03 14.26
C ILE A 43 4.35 29.65 12.95
N GLY A 44 4.97 30.75 12.55
CA GLY A 44 4.58 31.49 11.35
C GLY A 44 4.74 30.69 10.06
N ALA A 45 3.93 31.05 9.06
CA ALA A 45 3.89 30.54 7.69
C ALA A 45 5.23 30.52 6.92
N ASP A 46 6.24 31.23 7.41
CA ASP A 46 7.58 31.35 6.83
C ASP A 46 8.68 30.76 7.74
N ARG A 47 8.32 30.30 8.95
CA ARG A 47 9.25 29.70 9.90
C ARG A 47 9.34 28.19 9.67
N SER A 48 10.57 27.70 9.74
CA SER A 48 10.82 26.27 9.83
C SER A 48 10.15 25.74 11.10
N LEU A 49 9.49 24.59 10.99
CA LEU A 49 9.12 23.82 12.16
C LEU A 49 10.37 23.46 12.96
N PRO A 50 10.22 23.24 14.28
CA PRO A 50 11.26 22.63 15.08
C PRO A 50 11.77 21.34 14.43
N SER A 51 13.08 21.11 14.50
CA SER A 51 13.69 19.93 13.88
C SER A 51 13.22 18.63 14.55
N GLU A 52 13.40 17.48 13.88
CA GLU A 52 13.10 16.17 14.49
C GLU A 52 13.81 16.00 15.83
N SER A 53 15.09 16.40 15.88
CA SER A 53 15.91 16.32 17.10
C SER A 53 15.36 17.22 18.21
N GLU A 54 14.95 18.46 17.88
CA GLU A 54 14.36 19.38 18.87
C GLU A 54 13.04 18.85 19.43
N LEU A 55 12.19 18.23 18.59
CA LEU A 55 10.93 17.62 19.05
C LEU A 55 11.18 16.36 19.89
N MET A 56 12.20 15.58 19.55
CA MET A 56 12.62 14.44 20.37
C MET A 56 13.07 14.90 21.75
N ASP A 57 13.93 15.93 21.82
CA ASP A 57 14.46 16.45 23.08
C ASP A 57 13.37 17.12 23.92
N ARG A 58 12.48 17.91 23.28
CA ARG A 58 11.40 18.63 23.95
C ARG A 58 10.34 17.71 24.54
N HIS A 59 10.00 16.63 23.85
CA HIS A 59 8.93 15.72 24.26
C HIS A 59 9.44 14.42 24.90
N GLY A 60 10.75 14.18 24.92
CA GLY A 60 11.36 12.96 25.46
C GLY A 60 10.92 11.69 24.73
N VAL A 61 10.68 11.79 23.41
CA VAL A 61 10.13 10.69 22.60
C VAL A 61 11.12 10.17 21.56
N ALA A 62 10.90 8.92 21.12
CA ALA A 62 11.66 8.35 20.03
C ALA A 62 11.39 9.08 18.69
N ARG A 63 12.41 9.11 17.82
CA ARG A 63 12.34 9.70 16.47
C ARG A 63 11.13 9.26 15.65
N MET A 64 10.75 7.98 15.77
CA MET A 64 9.58 7.44 15.06
C MET A 64 8.26 8.05 15.54
N THR A 65 8.14 8.41 16.82
CA THR A 65 6.96 9.11 17.37
C THR A 65 6.85 10.51 16.80
N VAL A 66 7.97 11.24 16.74
CA VAL A 66 8.03 12.58 16.11
C VAL A 66 7.68 12.50 14.63
N ARG A 67 8.27 11.55 13.89
CA ARG A 67 7.99 11.37 12.47
C ARG A 67 6.51 11.11 12.22
N ARG A 68 5.87 10.25 13.01
CA ARG A 68 4.42 9.99 12.89
C ARG A 68 3.57 11.23 13.17
N ALA A 69 3.98 12.08 14.11
CA ALA A 69 3.29 13.34 14.38
C ALA A 69 3.42 14.33 13.20
N LEU A 70 4.64 14.48 12.66
CA LEU A 70 4.90 15.35 11.51
C LEU A 70 4.20 14.86 10.24
N SER A 71 4.19 13.55 9.98
CA SER A 71 3.44 12.97 8.86
C SER A 71 1.95 13.26 8.95
N LEU A 72 1.36 13.24 10.14
CA LEU A 72 -0.05 13.60 10.33
C LEU A 72 -0.31 15.04 9.88
N LEU A 73 0.55 15.98 10.26
CA LEU A 73 0.42 17.40 9.88
C LEU A 73 0.67 17.62 8.39
N GLU A 74 1.56 16.85 7.77
CA GLU A 74 1.82 16.87 6.33
C GLU A 74 0.60 16.34 5.54
N ASP A 75 0.00 15.25 6.00
CA ASP A 75 -1.23 14.67 5.43
C ASP A 75 -2.44 15.62 5.56
N GLU A 76 -2.50 16.36 6.67
CA GLU A 76 -3.48 17.43 6.94
C GLU A 76 -3.21 18.69 6.11
N GLY A 77 -2.03 18.82 5.50
CA GLY A 77 -1.66 19.98 4.69
C GLY A 77 -1.20 21.21 5.48
N LEU A 78 -1.00 21.09 6.80
CA LEU A 78 -0.56 22.17 7.67
C LEU A 78 0.93 22.50 7.48
N ILE A 79 1.71 21.52 7.01
CA ILE A 79 3.14 21.66 6.81
C ILE A 79 3.58 21.07 5.46
N GLU A 80 4.70 21.54 4.95
CA GLU A 80 5.34 21.01 3.75
C GLU A 80 6.84 20.76 3.96
N VAL A 81 7.40 19.79 3.25
CA VAL A 81 8.84 19.52 3.25
C VAL A 81 9.48 20.26 2.08
N VAL A 82 10.42 21.16 2.37
CA VAL A 82 11.26 21.81 1.37
C VAL A 82 12.61 21.08 1.32
N PRO A 83 12.95 20.44 0.19
CA PRO A 83 14.21 19.71 0.05
C PRO A 83 15.42 20.57 0.45
N GLY A 84 16.28 20.04 1.31
CA GLY A 84 17.47 20.73 1.81
C GLY A 84 17.22 21.86 2.82
N ARG A 85 15.96 22.24 3.10
CA ARG A 85 15.61 23.34 4.01
C ARG A 85 14.77 22.91 5.22
N GLY A 86 14.21 21.71 5.21
CA GLY A 86 13.44 21.18 6.35
C GLY A 86 11.93 21.26 6.12
N ARG A 87 11.15 21.39 7.21
CA ARG A 87 9.68 21.45 7.14
C ARG A 87 9.20 22.84 7.48
N PHE A 88 8.24 23.36 6.72
CA PHE A 88 7.71 24.70 6.87
C PHE A 88 6.20 24.63 7.06
N VAL A 89 5.65 25.59 7.81
CA VAL A 89 4.19 25.77 7.90
C VAL A 89 3.70 26.24 6.54
N ARG A 90 2.60 25.66 6.04
CA ARG A 90 1.99 26.14 4.81
C ARG A 90 1.37 27.52 5.07
N ALA A 91 1.71 28.51 4.25
CA ALA A 91 1.15 29.85 4.34
C ALA A 91 -0.35 29.84 3.99
N GLY A 92 -1.20 30.05 4.99
CA GLY A 92 -2.64 30.17 4.83
C GLY A 92 -3.24 30.89 6.03
N ASP A 93 -3.70 32.11 5.82
CA ASP A 93 -4.31 32.97 6.82
C ASP A 93 -5.61 32.32 7.34
N GLY A 94 -5.62 31.82 8.58
CA GLY A 94 -6.77 31.76 9.50
C GLY A 94 -8.18 31.32 9.01
N VAL A 95 -8.33 30.60 7.90
CA VAL A 95 -9.62 30.15 7.35
C VAL A 95 -9.49 28.68 6.89
N PRO A 96 -10.51 27.80 7.10
CA PRO A 96 -10.37 26.36 6.91
C PRO A 96 -9.87 25.95 5.51
N ASP A 97 -8.74 25.24 5.46
CA ASP A 97 -7.99 24.81 4.26
C ASP A 97 -8.69 23.69 3.45
N ALA A 98 -10.01 23.52 3.58
CA ALA A 98 -10.77 22.53 2.83
C ALA A 98 -10.93 22.87 1.33
N VAL A 99 -10.44 24.03 0.87
CA VAL A 99 -10.84 24.59 -0.44
C VAL A 99 -9.66 24.94 -1.37
N ARG A 100 -8.38 24.89 -0.95
CA ARG A 100 -7.33 25.59 -1.76
C ARG A 100 -6.05 24.87 -2.16
N VAL A 101 -5.87 23.59 -1.86
CA VAL A 101 -4.90 22.79 -2.63
C VAL A 101 -5.64 22.22 -3.81
N GLU A 102 -5.40 22.72 -5.02
CA GLU A 102 -5.76 22.04 -6.26
C GLU A 102 -5.23 20.61 -6.16
N LYS A 103 -6.14 19.65 -5.93
CA LYS A 103 -5.82 18.44 -5.17
C LYS A 103 -4.97 17.51 -6.02
N LYS A 104 -3.64 17.63 -5.93
CA LYS A 104 -2.69 16.73 -6.60
C LYS A 104 -2.97 15.26 -6.32
N TYR A 105 -3.59 14.91 -5.19
CA TYR A 105 -4.06 13.55 -4.95
C TYR A 105 -5.25 13.15 -5.84
N GLU A 106 -6.16 14.08 -6.19
CA GLU A 106 -7.24 13.83 -7.16
C GLU A 106 -6.65 13.52 -8.54
N GLN A 107 -5.57 14.19 -8.95
CA GLN A 107 -4.85 13.85 -10.18
C GLN A 107 -4.30 12.41 -10.15
N VAL A 108 -3.72 11.98 -9.01
CA VAL A 108 -3.28 10.59 -8.83
C VAL A 108 -4.46 9.63 -8.88
N VAL A 109 -5.57 9.96 -8.21
CA VAL A 109 -6.79 9.13 -8.20
C VAL A 109 -7.35 8.97 -9.61
N ASP A 110 -7.51 10.05 -10.35
CA ASP A 110 -8.11 10.06 -11.68
C ASP A 110 -7.23 9.32 -12.69
N GLU A 111 -5.92 9.50 -12.61
CA GLU A 111 -5.00 8.79 -13.49
C GLU A 111 -4.95 7.29 -13.17
N VAL A 112 -4.91 6.89 -11.89
CA VAL A 112 -4.95 5.46 -11.55
C VAL A 112 -6.29 4.85 -11.97
N ARG A 113 -7.42 5.56 -11.80
CA ARG A 113 -8.72 5.13 -12.36
C ARG A 113 -8.64 4.94 -13.87
N ARG A 114 -8.03 5.88 -14.60
CA ARG A 114 -7.85 5.78 -16.05
C ARG A 114 -7.05 4.54 -16.43
N LEU A 115 -5.92 4.27 -15.76
CA LEU A 115 -5.07 3.10 -16.00
C LEU A 115 -5.78 1.76 -15.74
N LEU A 116 -6.63 1.72 -14.70
CA LEU A 116 -7.42 0.55 -14.37
C LEU A 116 -8.55 0.33 -15.40
N ALA A 117 -9.24 1.41 -15.80
CA ALA A 117 -10.33 1.36 -16.77
C ALA A 117 -9.84 1.05 -18.19
N SER A 118 -8.65 1.54 -18.57
CA SER A 118 -8.02 1.23 -19.86
C SER A 118 -7.46 -0.20 -19.92
N GLY A 119 -7.30 -0.86 -18.77
CA GLY A 119 -6.71 -2.19 -18.66
C GLY A 119 -5.18 -2.22 -18.77
N GLU A 120 -4.52 -1.06 -18.79
CA GLU A 120 -3.06 -0.94 -18.72
C GLU A 120 -2.52 -1.58 -17.43
N VAL A 121 -3.25 -1.44 -16.32
CA VAL A 121 -3.06 -2.24 -15.12
C VAL A 121 -4.26 -3.19 -14.97
N PRO A 122 -4.11 -4.49 -15.31
CA PRO A 122 -5.21 -5.44 -15.21
C PRO A 122 -5.54 -5.73 -13.74
N ALA A 123 -6.72 -6.28 -13.45
CA ALA A 123 -7.10 -6.70 -12.10
C ALA A 123 -6.06 -7.64 -11.47
N GLY A 124 -5.68 -7.36 -10.23
CA GLY A 124 -4.55 -7.95 -9.49
C GLY A 124 -3.16 -7.66 -10.09
N GLY A 125 -3.08 -6.74 -11.05
CA GLY A 125 -1.83 -6.15 -11.53
C GLY A 125 -1.25 -5.19 -10.50
N ARG A 126 0.05 -4.97 -10.56
CA ARG A 126 0.76 -4.13 -9.59
C ARG A 126 0.58 -2.66 -9.96
N VAL A 127 0.01 -1.88 -9.05
CA VAL A 127 -0.07 -0.41 -9.16
C VAL A 127 1.24 0.22 -8.69
N GLY A 128 1.84 -0.32 -7.63
CA GLY A 128 3.13 0.13 -7.10
C GLY A 128 3.12 0.38 -5.60
N THR A 129 4.25 0.77 -5.02
CA THR A 129 4.31 1.29 -3.65
C THR A 129 3.86 2.74 -3.60
N ALA A 130 3.52 3.25 -2.41
CA ALA A 130 3.20 4.68 -2.26
C ALA A 130 4.39 5.59 -2.66
N GLY A 131 5.64 5.14 -2.47
CA GLY A 131 6.82 5.88 -2.91
C GLY A 131 6.95 5.90 -4.43
N GLU A 132 6.77 4.76 -5.09
CA GLU A 132 6.82 4.68 -6.56
C GLU A 132 5.72 5.53 -7.21
N VAL A 133 4.50 5.49 -6.66
CA VAL A 133 3.40 6.35 -7.12
C VAL A 133 3.71 7.82 -6.83
N ALA A 134 4.34 8.14 -5.70
CA ALA A 134 4.76 9.52 -5.43
C ALA A 134 5.77 10.03 -6.46
N ASP A 135 6.80 9.24 -6.76
CA ASP A 135 7.85 9.58 -7.71
C ASP A 135 7.30 9.76 -9.13
N GLN A 136 6.43 8.84 -9.57
CA GLN A 136 5.83 8.88 -10.90
C GLN A 136 4.98 10.14 -11.13
N PHE A 137 4.29 10.60 -10.08
CA PHE A 137 3.34 11.70 -10.17
C PHE A 137 3.91 13.05 -9.68
N GLY A 138 5.17 13.06 -9.22
CA GLY A 138 5.80 14.26 -8.66
C GLY A 138 5.07 14.80 -7.43
N VAL A 139 4.54 13.90 -6.59
CA VAL A 139 3.83 14.22 -5.34
C VAL A 139 4.58 13.70 -4.12
N SER A 140 4.12 14.05 -2.90
CA SER A 140 4.69 13.46 -1.68
C SER A 140 4.21 12.01 -1.47
N PRO A 141 4.98 11.16 -0.75
CA PRO A 141 4.52 9.83 -0.35
C PRO A 141 3.21 9.83 0.45
N GLY A 142 2.94 10.87 1.25
CA GLY A 142 1.67 11.04 1.97
C GLY A 142 0.50 11.30 1.01
N THR A 143 0.70 12.18 0.02
CA THR A 143 -0.28 12.45 -1.04
C THR A 143 -0.62 11.19 -1.85
N ALA A 144 0.39 10.41 -2.25
CA ALA A 144 0.18 9.14 -2.94
C ALA A 144 -0.52 8.11 -2.05
N THR A 145 -0.12 8.00 -0.79
CA THR A 145 -0.77 7.11 0.19
C THR A 145 -2.25 7.46 0.34
N ARG A 146 -2.58 8.75 0.48
CA ARG A 146 -3.96 9.24 0.57
C ARG A 146 -4.78 8.87 -0.68
N ALA A 147 -4.23 9.07 -1.88
CA ALA A 147 -4.88 8.68 -3.13
C ALA A 147 -5.17 7.16 -3.17
N LEU A 148 -4.17 6.33 -2.82
CA LEU A 148 -4.29 4.88 -2.83
C LEU A 148 -5.27 4.35 -1.77
N VAL A 149 -5.36 4.99 -0.62
CA VAL A 149 -6.36 4.69 0.41
C VAL A 149 -7.78 4.98 -0.08
N LEU A 150 -7.99 6.11 -0.79
CA LEU A 150 -9.29 6.44 -1.38
C LEU A 150 -9.70 5.41 -2.45
N LEU A 151 -8.77 5.07 -3.35
CA LEU A 151 -8.99 4.03 -4.36
C LEU A 151 -9.28 2.66 -3.73
N ALA A 152 -8.67 2.34 -2.58
CA ALA A 152 -8.94 1.10 -1.86
C ALA A 152 -10.31 1.09 -1.17
N ALA A 153 -10.77 2.23 -0.65
CA ALA A 153 -12.12 2.37 -0.13
C ALA A 153 -13.18 2.15 -1.23
N GLU A 154 -12.84 2.45 -2.49
CA GLU A 154 -13.65 2.16 -3.68
C GLU A 154 -13.50 0.72 -4.19
N GLY A 155 -12.62 -0.09 -3.59
CA GLY A 155 -12.32 -1.46 -4.05
C GLY A 155 -11.52 -1.54 -5.35
N LEU A 156 -10.96 -0.42 -5.80
CA LEU A 156 -10.18 -0.31 -7.05
C LEU A 156 -8.73 -0.73 -6.87
N VAL A 157 -8.20 -0.70 -5.65
CA VAL A 157 -6.88 -1.24 -5.31
C VAL A 157 -6.88 -1.91 -3.94
N THR A 158 -5.96 -2.83 -3.69
CA THR A 158 -5.75 -3.46 -2.39
C THR A 158 -4.29 -3.38 -1.99
N PRO A 159 -3.97 -2.97 -0.74
CA PRO A 159 -2.62 -3.03 -0.23
C PRO A 159 -2.23 -4.48 0.13
N VAL A 160 -1.01 -4.88 -0.25
CA VAL A 160 -0.37 -6.10 0.26
C VAL A 160 0.81 -5.68 1.12
N HIS A 161 0.76 -6.06 2.40
CA HIS A 161 1.76 -5.65 3.38
C HIS A 161 3.18 -6.05 2.93
N GLY A 162 4.10 -5.09 2.91
CA GLY A 162 5.50 -5.30 2.54
C GLY A 162 5.76 -5.47 1.04
N GLN A 163 4.76 -5.36 0.16
CA GLN A 163 4.94 -5.48 -1.28
C GLN A 163 4.55 -4.20 -2.04
N ALA A 164 3.26 -4.00 -2.28
CA ALA A 164 2.73 -2.94 -3.12
C ALA A 164 1.20 -2.85 -3.00
N TRP A 165 0.63 -1.86 -3.68
CA TRP A 165 -0.78 -1.78 -4.01
C TRP A 165 -1.04 -2.53 -5.31
N PHE A 166 -2.16 -3.23 -5.36
CA PHE A 166 -2.59 -4.05 -6.51
C PHE A 166 -3.97 -3.64 -6.96
N ALA A 167 -4.25 -3.73 -8.25
CA ALA A 167 -5.55 -3.43 -8.82
C ALA A 167 -6.65 -4.37 -8.32
N GLY A 168 -7.82 -3.81 -8.02
CA GLY A 168 -9.02 -4.50 -7.54
C GLY A 168 -8.97 -4.92 -6.07
N ASP A 169 -10.09 -5.44 -5.59
CA ASP A 169 -10.22 -6.12 -4.31
C ASP A 169 -9.57 -7.52 -4.41
N LEU A 170 -8.34 -7.68 -3.91
CA LEU A 170 -7.63 -8.96 -3.93
C LEU A 170 -8.37 -10.04 -3.13
N GLY A 171 -9.15 -9.68 -2.11
CA GLY A 171 -9.97 -10.62 -1.34
C GLY A 171 -11.12 -11.17 -2.17
N ALA A 172 -11.86 -10.30 -2.86
CA ALA A 172 -12.89 -10.71 -3.80
C ALA A 172 -12.31 -11.37 -5.07
N GLU A 173 -11.14 -10.95 -5.54
CA GLU A 173 -10.48 -11.50 -6.73
C GLU A 173 -9.90 -12.89 -6.47
N ALA A 174 -9.26 -13.09 -5.31
CA ALA A 174 -8.80 -14.41 -4.86
C ALA A 174 -9.99 -15.34 -4.63
N ASN A 175 -11.09 -14.83 -4.04
CA ASN A 175 -12.32 -15.60 -3.89
C ASN A 175 -12.97 -15.93 -5.25
N ARG A 176 -13.03 -14.98 -6.20
CA ARG A 176 -13.53 -15.23 -7.57
C ARG A 176 -12.65 -16.24 -8.31
N THR A 177 -11.33 -16.14 -8.16
CA THR A 177 -10.38 -17.10 -8.74
C THR A 177 -10.60 -18.49 -8.17
N ALA A 178 -10.69 -18.61 -6.84
CA ALA A 178 -10.98 -19.87 -6.16
C ALA A 178 -12.35 -20.45 -6.54
N ALA A 179 -13.36 -19.60 -6.72
CA ALA A 179 -14.69 -20.01 -7.15
C ALA A 179 -14.69 -20.54 -8.60
N VAL A 180 -14.01 -19.86 -9.53
CA VAL A 180 -13.87 -20.32 -10.92
C VAL A 180 -13.07 -21.63 -10.96
N ALA A 181 -11.93 -21.71 -10.26
CA ALA A 181 -11.15 -22.93 -10.15
C ALA A 181 -12.00 -24.09 -9.58
N GLY A 182 -12.76 -23.83 -8.50
CA GLY A 182 -13.67 -24.81 -7.91
C GLY A 182 -14.75 -25.33 -8.87
N ARG A 183 -15.37 -24.44 -9.66
CA ARG A 183 -16.34 -24.85 -10.68
C ARG A 183 -15.70 -25.69 -11.78
N LEU A 184 -14.51 -25.33 -12.23
CA LEU A 184 -13.78 -26.08 -13.26
C LEU A 184 -13.32 -27.44 -12.73
N ARG A 185 -12.83 -27.54 -11.49
CA ARG A 185 -12.54 -28.82 -10.83
C ARG A 185 -13.76 -29.71 -10.79
N ALA A 186 -14.90 -29.17 -10.34
CA ALA A 186 -16.14 -29.93 -10.28
C ALA A 186 -16.58 -30.40 -11.68
N ALA A 187 -16.44 -29.56 -12.71
CA ALA A 187 -16.75 -29.93 -14.08
C ALA A 187 -15.84 -31.04 -14.64
N ILE A 188 -14.55 -31.00 -14.32
CA ILE A 188 -13.58 -32.05 -14.67
C ILE A 188 -13.94 -33.36 -13.94
N ALA A 189 -14.16 -33.30 -12.63
CA ALA A 189 -14.53 -34.46 -11.81
C ALA A 189 -15.87 -35.10 -12.24
N GLN A 190 -16.82 -34.29 -12.71
CA GLN A 190 -18.09 -34.76 -13.27
C GLN A 190 -17.97 -35.32 -14.69
N GLY A 191 -16.78 -35.29 -15.30
CA GLY A 191 -16.55 -35.78 -16.66
C GLY A 191 -17.06 -34.86 -17.76
N ARG A 192 -17.49 -33.62 -17.45
CA ARG A 192 -17.88 -32.62 -18.46
C ARG A 192 -16.69 -32.24 -19.35
N PHE A 193 -15.49 -32.29 -18.78
CA PHE A 193 -14.22 -32.20 -19.50
C PHE A 193 -13.44 -33.51 -19.31
N PRO A 194 -13.56 -34.48 -20.25
CA PRO A 194 -12.88 -35.76 -20.12
C PRO A 194 -11.36 -35.62 -20.15
N VAL A 195 -10.67 -36.52 -19.43
CA VAL A 195 -9.20 -36.61 -19.47
C VAL A 195 -8.70 -36.74 -20.91
N GLY A 196 -7.63 -36.00 -21.23
CA GLY A 196 -7.04 -35.87 -22.56
C GLY A 196 -7.72 -34.84 -23.47
N ARG A 197 -8.93 -34.38 -23.16
CA ARG A 197 -9.63 -33.37 -23.97
C ARG A 197 -9.18 -31.95 -23.63
N ARG A 198 -9.31 -31.09 -24.63
CA ARG A 198 -8.95 -29.68 -24.55
C ARG A 198 -10.06 -28.90 -23.82
N LEU A 199 -9.68 -28.04 -22.89
CA LEU A 199 -10.56 -27.07 -22.26
C LEU A 199 -10.96 -25.94 -23.23
N PRO A 200 -12.14 -25.33 -23.04
CA PRO A 200 -12.48 -24.11 -23.76
C PRO A 200 -11.41 -23.01 -23.57
N GLY A 201 -11.32 -22.08 -24.51
CA GLY A 201 -10.36 -20.97 -24.44
C GLY A 201 -10.65 -20.02 -23.28
N GLU A 202 -9.66 -19.23 -22.86
CA GLU A 202 -9.82 -18.28 -21.74
C GLU A 202 -10.97 -17.30 -21.95
N LEU A 203 -11.20 -16.88 -23.20
CA LEU A 203 -12.27 -15.95 -23.56
C LEU A 203 -13.64 -16.61 -23.35
N THR A 204 -13.82 -17.83 -23.85
CA THR A 204 -15.07 -18.60 -23.70
C THR A 204 -15.37 -18.87 -22.22
N LEU A 205 -14.37 -19.31 -21.46
CA LEU A 205 -14.54 -19.54 -20.02
C LEU A 205 -14.84 -18.25 -19.25
N ALA A 206 -14.33 -17.11 -19.70
CA ALA A 206 -14.61 -15.80 -19.09
C ALA A 206 -16.07 -15.41 -19.30
N GLU A 207 -16.58 -15.60 -20.52
CA GLU A 207 -17.99 -15.37 -20.88
C GLU A 207 -18.92 -16.33 -20.11
N GLU A 208 -18.62 -17.62 -20.08
CA GLU A 208 -19.42 -18.64 -19.39
C GLU A 208 -19.51 -18.40 -17.87
N HIS A 209 -18.44 -17.89 -17.26
CA HIS A 209 -18.39 -17.65 -15.82
C HIS A 209 -18.69 -16.22 -15.40
N GLY A 210 -18.89 -15.30 -16.36
CA GLY A 210 -19.16 -13.89 -16.09
C GLY A 210 -18.00 -13.18 -15.36
N VAL A 211 -16.75 -13.53 -15.68
CA VAL A 211 -15.56 -12.99 -15.03
C VAL A 211 -14.58 -12.41 -16.05
N ALA A 212 -13.65 -11.58 -15.61
CA ALA A 212 -12.58 -11.09 -16.48
C ALA A 212 -11.64 -12.24 -16.92
N ARG A 213 -11.11 -12.14 -18.15
CA ARG A 213 -10.15 -13.11 -18.72
C ARG A 213 -8.94 -13.39 -17.81
N VAL A 214 -8.47 -12.37 -17.10
CA VAL A 214 -7.34 -12.50 -16.16
C VAL A 214 -7.68 -13.41 -14.96
N THR A 215 -8.93 -13.39 -14.49
CA THR A 215 -9.43 -14.25 -13.41
C THR A 215 -9.46 -15.71 -13.87
N VAL A 216 -9.92 -15.97 -15.10
CA VAL A 216 -9.88 -17.32 -15.70
C VAL A 216 -8.45 -17.82 -15.84
N ARG A 217 -7.55 -16.98 -16.37
CA ARG A 217 -6.14 -17.35 -16.52
C ARG A 217 -5.50 -17.76 -15.19
N ARG A 218 -5.81 -17.06 -14.09
CA ARG A 218 -5.36 -17.43 -12.74
C ARG A 218 -5.98 -18.73 -12.26
N ALA A 219 -7.28 -18.94 -12.45
CA ALA A 219 -7.93 -20.20 -12.08
C ALA A 219 -7.36 -21.40 -12.85
N LEU A 220 -7.03 -21.23 -14.12
CA LEU A 220 -6.34 -22.25 -14.92
C LEU A 220 -4.93 -22.55 -14.39
N ALA A 221 -4.18 -21.52 -13.96
CA ALA A 221 -2.87 -21.73 -13.34
C ALA A 221 -2.96 -22.52 -12.02
N VAL A 222 -4.04 -22.34 -11.24
CA VAL A 222 -4.31 -23.14 -10.04
C VAL A 222 -4.56 -24.61 -10.42
N LEU A 223 -5.40 -24.88 -11.42
CA LEU A 223 -5.68 -26.24 -11.90
C LEU A 223 -4.43 -26.93 -12.48
N GLU A 224 -3.54 -26.16 -13.12
CA GLU A 224 -2.27 -26.65 -13.65
C GLU A 224 -1.30 -27.01 -12.52
N ALA A 225 -1.22 -26.16 -11.49
CA ALA A 225 -0.44 -26.46 -10.28
C ALA A 225 -0.98 -27.67 -9.51
N GLU A 226 -2.30 -27.91 -9.54
CA GLU A 226 -2.96 -29.09 -8.98
C GLU A 226 -2.79 -30.36 -9.85
N GLY A 227 -2.14 -30.26 -11.02
CA GLY A 227 -1.94 -31.40 -11.93
C GLY A 227 -3.22 -31.88 -12.63
N LEU A 228 -4.31 -31.11 -12.58
CA LEU A 228 -5.57 -31.46 -13.23
C LEU A 228 -5.56 -31.16 -14.72
N ILE A 229 -4.75 -30.18 -15.13
CA ILE A 229 -4.64 -29.74 -16.52
C ILE A 229 -3.17 -29.48 -16.87
N GLU A 230 -2.86 -29.52 -18.17
CA GLU A 230 -1.54 -29.16 -18.69
C GLU A 230 -1.66 -28.20 -19.88
N ASN A 231 -0.73 -27.26 -20.00
CA ASN A 231 -0.63 -26.43 -21.20
C ASN A 231 0.25 -27.09 -22.26
N ARG A 232 -0.32 -27.41 -23.43
CA ARG A 232 0.44 -27.87 -24.60
C ARG A 232 0.68 -26.68 -25.54
N PRO A 233 1.95 -26.23 -25.74
CA PRO A 233 2.26 -25.12 -26.63
C PRO A 233 1.62 -25.27 -28.00
N GLY A 234 0.89 -24.24 -28.45
CA GLY A 234 0.17 -24.23 -29.72
C GLY A 234 -1.09 -25.11 -29.78
N ARG A 235 -1.38 -25.94 -28.77
CA ARG A 235 -2.56 -26.82 -28.71
C ARG A 235 -3.56 -26.46 -27.61
N GLY A 236 -3.17 -25.62 -26.66
CA GLY A 236 -4.04 -25.13 -25.57
C GLY A 236 -3.97 -26.02 -24.33
N ARG A 237 -4.90 -25.83 -23.40
CA ARG A 237 -4.92 -26.58 -22.13
C ARG A 237 -5.71 -27.88 -22.26
N HIS A 238 -5.14 -28.99 -21.81
CA HIS A 238 -5.77 -30.31 -21.81
C HIS A 238 -5.96 -30.82 -20.38
N VAL A 239 -7.05 -31.54 -20.13
CA VAL A 239 -7.28 -32.20 -18.85
C VAL A 239 -6.33 -33.39 -18.70
N LEU A 240 -5.58 -33.44 -17.61
CA LEU A 240 -4.61 -34.50 -17.31
C LEU A 240 -5.19 -35.54 -16.35
N ALA A 241 -5.97 -35.10 -15.37
CA ALA A 241 -6.55 -35.97 -14.34
C ALA A 241 -7.99 -35.54 -14.00
N ALA A 242 -8.81 -36.50 -13.55
CA ALA A 242 -10.21 -36.24 -13.17
C ALA A 242 -10.34 -35.68 -11.74
N THR A 243 -9.37 -35.94 -10.87
CA THR A 243 -9.30 -35.51 -9.47
C THR A 243 -7.85 -35.22 -9.09
N VAL A 244 -7.64 -34.39 -8.06
CA VAL A 244 -6.31 -34.12 -7.52
C VAL A 244 -5.82 -35.42 -6.87
N SER A 245 -4.63 -35.88 -7.26
CA SER A 245 -3.98 -37.01 -6.59
C SER A 245 -3.27 -36.46 -5.35
N ASP A 246 -3.75 -36.79 -4.16
CA ASP A 246 -2.99 -36.61 -2.92
C ASP A 246 -1.92 -37.73 -2.87
N GLU A 247 -0.72 -37.47 -3.38
CA GLU A 247 0.49 -38.29 -3.13
C GLU A 247 1.36 -37.65 -2.03
#